data_AF-A0A366WZF8-F1
#
_entry.id   AF-A0A366WZF8-F1
#
_cell.length_a   1.000
_cell.length_b   1.000
_cell.length_c   1.000
_cell.angle_alpha   90.00
_cell.angle_beta   90.00
_cell.angle_gamma   90.00
#
_symmetry.space_group_name_H-M   'P 1'
#
loop_
_entity.id
_entity.type
_entity.pdbx_description
1 polymer ?
#
loop_
_entity_poly.entity_id
_entity_poly.type
_entity_poly.pdbx_seq_one_letter_code
_entity_poly.pdbx_strand_id
1 'polypeptide(L)'
;MRMKIKLEAAYHEAGHIVAAKRSIFHDVVGGVDLEAYGAGGTHISLSKTKLRNAGKIQSPSSQHDKDVAKDLAVVLTAGFAAEQIAAQKNLALTPNRQCADPDYDFLDDVLQNAGLSRKTDRAELAAHTLLTQEWEKVERIAALAFEKGGLSSAQLDELINEILL
;
A
#
# COMPACT_ATOMS: atom_id res chain seq x y z
N MET A 1 24.96 -12.81 12.37
CA MET A 1 24.87 -12.36 10.95
C MET A 1 23.85 -11.23 10.91
N ARG A 2 24.22 -9.99 10.56
CA ARG A 2 23.23 -8.91 10.40
C ARG A 2 22.42 -9.20 9.14
N MET A 3 21.12 -9.38 9.30
CA MET A 3 20.18 -9.69 8.22
C MET A 3 19.93 -8.41 7.39
N LYS A 4 19.90 -8.54 6.06
CA LYS A 4 19.87 -7.41 5.12
C LYS A 4 18.44 -7.16 4.65
N ILE A 5 17.96 -5.92 4.79
CA ILE A 5 16.69 -5.45 4.23
C ILE A 5 16.73 -5.64 2.71
N LYS A 6 15.63 -6.11 2.13
CA LYS A 6 15.47 -6.28 0.68
C LYS A 6 14.87 -5.02 0.06
N LEU A 7 15.31 -4.66 -1.14
CA LEU A 7 14.79 -3.47 -1.83
C LEU A 7 13.32 -3.68 -2.25
N GLU A 8 12.93 -4.92 -2.53
CA GLU A 8 11.55 -5.31 -2.79
C GLU A 8 10.61 -4.91 -1.64
N ALA A 9 11.06 -5.03 -0.39
CA ALA A 9 10.31 -4.59 0.78
C ALA A 9 9.99 -3.09 0.74
N ALA A 10 10.98 -2.29 0.33
CA ALA A 10 10.79 -0.85 0.24
C ALA A 10 9.81 -0.47 -0.89
N TYR A 11 9.85 -1.20 -2.02
CA TYR A 11 8.86 -1.03 -3.08
C TYR A 11 7.46 -1.47 -2.63
N HIS A 12 7.35 -2.56 -1.89
CA HIS A 12 6.11 -3.05 -1.33
C HIS A 12 5.42 -1.99 -0.47
N GLU A 13 6.13 -1.45 0.52
CA GLU A 13 5.58 -0.39 1.38
C GLU A 13 5.27 0.89 0.60
N ALA A 14 6.14 1.28 -0.35
CA ALA A 14 5.88 2.42 -1.22
C ALA A 14 4.60 2.26 -2.04
N GLY A 15 4.29 1.05 -2.50
CA GLY A 15 3.05 0.70 -3.18
C GLY A 15 1.83 1.01 -2.32
N HIS A 16 1.81 0.51 -1.09
CA HIS A 16 0.73 0.77 -0.13
C HIS A 16 0.53 2.26 0.15
N ILE A 17 1.62 3.00 0.37
CA ILE A 17 1.58 4.43 0.69
C ILE A 17 0.95 5.22 -0.45
N VAL A 18 1.45 5.02 -1.67
CA VAL A 18 0.95 5.75 -2.85
C VAL A 18 -0.52 5.39 -3.10
N ALA A 19 -0.88 4.11 -3.02
CA ALA A 19 -2.25 3.68 -3.19
C ALA A 19 -3.17 4.26 -2.10
N ALA A 20 -2.77 4.22 -0.83
CA ALA A 20 -3.56 4.79 0.28
C ALA A 20 -3.77 6.29 0.10
N LYS A 21 -2.72 7.05 -0.27
CA LYS A 21 -2.84 8.50 -0.50
C LYS A 21 -3.78 8.82 -1.65
N ARG A 22 -3.78 8.01 -2.73
CA ARG A 22 -4.71 8.14 -3.86
C ARG A 22 -6.10 7.55 -3.62
N SER A 23 -6.25 6.70 -2.60
CA SER A 23 -7.53 6.05 -2.31
C SER A 23 -8.59 7.07 -1.89
N ILE A 24 -9.86 6.71 -2.13
CA ILE A 24 -11.00 7.58 -1.86
C ILE A 24 -11.35 7.59 -0.37
N PHE A 25 -11.01 6.55 0.39
CA PHE A 25 -11.47 6.39 1.79
C PHE A 25 -10.35 6.17 2.81
N HIS A 26 -9.17 5.70 2.39
CA HIS A 26 -8.08 5.29 3.26
C HIS A 26 -6.92 6.28 3.24
N ASP A 27 -6.11 6.26 4.29
CA ASP A 27 -4.90 7.06 4.37
C ASP A 27 -3.85 6.34 5.23
N VAL A 28 -2.60 6.78 5.10
CA VAL A 28 -1.49 6.34 5.96
C VAL A 28 -1.57 7.12 7.28
N VAL A 29 -1.52 6.41 8.40
CA VAL A 29 -1.66 6.98 9.76
C VAL A 29 -0.41 6.80 10.63
N GLY A 30 0.70 6.38 10.04
CA GLY A 30 1.97 6.16 10.74
C GLY A 30 3.18 6.21 9.83
N GLY A 31 4.34 5.86 10.38
CA GLY A 31 5.56 5.66 9.61
C GLY A 31 5.56 4.32 8.86
N VAL A 32 6.71 4.04 8.28
CA VAL A 32 7.03 2.82 7.55
C VAL A 32 8.27 2.25 8.19
N ASP A 33 8.18 1.03 8.70
CA ASP A 33 9.34 0.28 9.16
C ASP A 33 9.61 -0.85 8.16
N LEU A 34 10.86 -0.96 7.71
CA LEU A 34 11.29 -2.07 6.87
C LEU A 34 11.88 -3.16 7.75
N GLU A 35 11.19 -4.30 7.83
CA GLU A 35 11.67 -5.44 8.60
C GLU A 35 12.58 -6.35 7.75
N ALA A 36 13.26 -7.28 8.43
CA ALA A 36 14.05 -8.30 7.74
C ALA A 36 13.13 -9.22 6.91
N TYR A 37 13.68 -9.83 5.85
CA TYR A 37 13.00 -10.79 4.95
C TYR A 37 11.94 -10.25 4.00
N GLY A 38 11.76 -8.94 3.91
CA GLY A 38 10.81 -8.35 2.96
C GLY A 38 9.45 -8.02 3.56
N ALA A 39 9.26 -8.28 4.85
CA ALA A 39 8.14 -7.73 5.60
C ALA A 39 8.40 -6.24 5.88
N GLY A 40 7.36 -5.43 5.80
CA GLY A 40 7.31 -4.09 6.32
C GLY A 40 5.92 -3.84 6.90
N GLY A 41 5.74 -2.69 7.52
CA GLY A 41 4.46 -2.34 8.13
C GLY A 41 4.08 -0.89 7.87
N THR A 42 3.27 -0.65 6.84
CA THR A 42 2.57 0.62 6.67
C THR A 42 1.22 0.58 7.38
N HIS A 43 0.99 1.53 8.29
CA HIS A 43 -0.29 1.62 9.00
C HIS A 43 -1.32 2.35 8.14
N ILE A 44 -2.24 1.59 7.53
CA ILE A 44 -3.35 2.13 6.72
C ILE A 44 -4.63 2.13 7.56
N SER A 45 -5.38 3.22 7.50
CA SER A 45 -6.65 3.33 8.21
C SER A 45 -7.69 4.12 7.43
N LEU A 46 -8.95 4.04 7.88
CA LEU A 46 -10.02 4.88 7.37
C LEU A 46 -9.75 6.36 7.70
N SER A 47 -9.80 7.20 6.68
CA SER A 47 -9.72 8.64 6.88
C SER A 47 -11.11 9.24 7.02
N LYS A 48 -11.41 9.78 8.20
CA LYS A 48 -12.67 10.49 8.49
C LYS A 48 -12.92 11.62 7.50
N THR A 49 -11.87 12.36 7.14
CA THR A 49 -11.94 13.45 6.15
C THR A 49 -12.32 12.93 4.78
N LYS A 50 -11.67 11.86 4.32
CA LYS A 50 -11.94 11.25 3.01
C LYS A 50 -13.34 10.63 2.94
N LEU A 51 -13.75 9.89 3.97
CA LEU A 51 -15.13 9.39 4.12
C LEU A 51 -16.16 10.52 4.04
N ARG A 52 -15.94 11.63 4.76
CA ARG A 52 -16.81 12.81 4.71
C ARG A 52 -16.90 13.41 3.31
N ASN A 53 -15.76 13.58 2.64
CA ASN A 53 -15.71 14.16 1.29
C ASN A 53 -16.43 13.27 0.27
N ALA A 54 -16.43 11.96 0.48
CA ALA A 54 -17.15 11.00 -0.34
C ALA A 54 -18.62 10.77 0.10
N GLY A 55 -19.13 11.54 1.07
CA GLY A 55 -20.51 11.43 1.55
C GLY A 55 -20.83 10.15 2.35
N LYS A 56 -19.81 9.44 2.85
CA LYS A 56 -19.96 8.23 3.67
C LYS A 56 -19.99 8.60 5.17
N ILE A 57 -20.50 7.67 5.98
CA ILE A 57 -20.55 7.81 7.44
C ILE A 57 -19.12 7.80 7.99
N GLN A 58 -18.79 8.73 8.89
CA GLN A 58 -17.47 8.82 9.53
C GLN A 58 -17.39 7.90 10.76
N SER A 59 -17.62 6.60 10.56
CA SER A 59 -17.61 5.62 11.66
C SER A 59 -16.96 4.30 11.23
N PRO A 60 -16.48 3.48 12.19
CA PRO A 60 -15.88 2.18 11.88
C PRO A 60 -16.78 1.25 11.08
N SER A 61 -18.11 1.37 11.18
CA SER A 61 -19.04 0.53 10.42
C SER A 61 -18.92 0.71 8.90
N SER A 62 -18.32 1.82 8.43
CA SER A 62 -18.04 2.06 7.01
C SER A 62 -17.07 1.04 6.43
N GLN A 63 -16.32 0.29 7.24
CA GLN A 63 -15.49 -0.84 6.75
C GLN A 63 -16.33 -1.94 6.08
N HIS A 64 -17.62 -2.04 6.39
CA HIS A 64 -18.55 -2.99 5.76
C HIS A 64 -19.18 -2.44 4.47
N ASP A 65 -18.94 -1.18 4.13
CA ASP A 65 -19.40 -0.60 2.88
C ASP A 65 -18.62 -1.18 1.71
N LYS A 66 -19.34 -1.60 0.67
CA LYS A 66 -18.75 -2.30 -0.49
C LYS A 66 -17.79 -1.44 -1.28
N ASP A 67 -17.99 -0.13 -1.34
CA ASP A 67 -17.08 0.76 -2.07
C ASP A 67 -15.81 0.98 -1.27
N VAL A 68 -15.94 1.13 0.05
CA VAL A 68 -14.80 1.23 0.98
C VAL A 68 -13.96 -0.05 0.91
N ALA A 69 -14.58 -1.23 0.99
CA ALA A 69 -13.86 -2.50 0.91
C ALA A 69 -13.13 -2.69 -0.43
N LYS A 70 -13.73 -2.28 -1.56
CA LYS A 70 -13.07 -2.34 -2.88
C LYS A 70 -11.91 -1.38 -2.99
N ASP A 71 -12.02 -0.18 -2.43
CA ASP A 71 -10.94 0.80 -2.41
C ASP A 71 -9.76 0.29 -1.55
N LEU A 72 -10.04 -0.29 -0.38
CA LEU A 72 -9.02 -0.94 0.45
C LEU A 72 -8.36 -2.11 -0.28
N ALA A 73 -9.12 -2.87 -1.08
CA ALA A 73 -8.56 -3.96 -1.88
C ALA A 73 -7.46 -3.51 -2.85
N VAL A 74 -7.64 -2.34 -3.48
CA VAL A 74 -6.61 -1.75 -4.33
C VAL A 74 -5.37 -1.40 -3.51
N VAL A 75 -5.56 -0.86 -2.31
CA VAL A 75 -4.45 -0.53 -1.41
C VAL A 75 -3.69 -1.79 -0.95
N LEU A 76 -4.39 -2.85 -0.54
CA LEU A 76 -3.76 -4.09 -0.05
C LEU A 76 -3.06 -4.88 -1.16
N THR A 77 -3.54 -4.80 -2.40
CA THR A 77 -2.84 -5.44 -3.54
C THR A 77 -1.68 -4.62 -4.09
N ALA A 78 -1.55 -3.35 -3.66
CA ALA A 78 -0.55 -2.42 -4.18
C ALA A 78 0.90 -2.80 -3.83
N GLY A 79 1.15 -3.43 -2.67
CA GLY A 79 2.50 -3.82 -2.27
C GLY A 79 3.13 -4.79 -3.26
N PHE A 80 2.48 -5.92 -3.49
CA PHE A 80 2.97 -6.90 -4.46
C PHE A 80 3.00 -6.37 -5.90
N ALA A 81 2.01 -5.55 -6.28
CA ALA A 81 2.01 -4.91 -7.61
C ALA A 81 3.22 -3.98 -7.81
N ALA A 82 3.63 -3.23 -6.77
CA ALA A 82 4.81 -2.38 -6.82
C ALA A 82 6.10 -3.21 -7.02
N GLU A 83 6.25 -4.33 -6.30
CA GLU A 83 7.38 -5.24 -6.48
C GLU A 83 7.45 -5.76 -7.93
N GLN A 84 6.31 -6.17 -8.51
CA GLN A 84 6.24 -6.66 -9.89
C GLN A 84 6.70 -5.59 -10.89
N ILE A 85 6.22 -4.35 -10.74
CA ILE A 85 6.63 -3.23 -11.61
C ILE A 85 8.13 -2.93 -11.41
N ALA A 86 8.63 -2.98 -10.18
CA ALA A 86 10.05 -2.79 -9.89
C ALA A 86 10.91 -3.83 -10.63
N ALA A 87 10.50 -5.10 -10.60
CA ALA A 87 11.22 -6.19 -11.26
C ALA A 87 11.20 -6.09 -12.80
N GLN A 88 10.17 -5.49 -13.39
CA GLN A 88 10.15 -5.18 -14.83
C GLN A 88 11.22 -4.14 -15.21
N LYS A 89 11.59 -3.25 -14.27
CA LYS A 89 12.57 -2.18 -14.48
C LYS A 89 13.97 -2.55 -14.01
N ASN A 90 14.08 -3.40 -13.00
CA ASN A 90 15.32 -3.91 -12.44
C ASN A 90 15.26 -5.44 -12.32
N LEU A 91 15.87 -6.13 -13.29
CA LEU A 91 15.87 -7.59 -13.40
C LEU A 91 16.59 -8.32 -12.25
N ALA A 92 17.31 -7.59 -11.37
CA ALA A 92 17.91 -8.19 -10.18
C ALA A 92 16.89 -8.40 -9.04
N LEU A 93 15.71 -7.77 -9.12
CA LEU A 93 14.65 -7.92 -8.12
C LEU A 93 13.86 -9.20 -8.39
N THR A 94 13.52 -9.88 -7.31
CA THR A 94 12.76 -11.15 -7.36
C THR A 94 11.55 -11.05 -6.43
N PRO A 95 10.43 -10.46 -6.91
CA PRO A 95 9.21 -10.34 -6.14
C PRO A 95 8.78 -11.68 -5.58
N ASN A 96 8.35 -11.71 -4.33
CA ASN A 96 7.90 -12.94 -3.68
C ASN A 96 6.48 -12.77 -3.17
N ARG A 97 5.52 -13.41 -3.84
CA ARG A 97 4.11 -13.33 -3.47
C ARG A 97 3.86 -13.73 -2.01
N GLN A 98 4.65 -14.67 -1.47
CA GLN A 98 4.50 -15.14 -0.08
C GLN A 98 4.76 -14.03 0.95
N CYS A 99 5.57 -13.02 0.61
CA CYS A 99 5.79 -11.87 1.50
C CYS A 99 4.53 -10.99 1.62
N ALA A 100 3.66 -11.02 0.61
CA ALA A 100 2.39 -10.30 0.58
C ALA A 100 1.19 -11.15 1.05
N ASP A 101 1.39 -12.41 1.47
CA ASP A 101 0.28 -13.26 1.94
C ASP A 101 -0.52 -12.61 3.08
N PRO A 102 0.09 -11.92 4.07
CA PRO A 102 -0.67 -11.21 5.10
C PRO A 102 -1.66 -10.17 4.55
N ASP A 103 -1.30 -9.43 3.49
CA ASP A 103 -2.19 -8.42 2.90
C ASP A 103 -3.38 -9.06 2.21
N TYR A 104 -3.17 -10.22 1.58
CA TYR A 104 -4.22 -10.94 0.87
C TYR A 104 -5.12 -11.72 1.81
N ASP A 105 -4.59 -12.26 2.91
CA ASP A 105 -5.39 -12.85 3.97
C ASP A 105 -6.30 -11.78 4.61
N PHE A 106 -5.75 -10.59 4.89
CA PHE A 106 -6.54 -9.48 5.39
C PHE A 106 -7.57 -8.98 4.36
N LEU A 107 -7.19 -8.94 3.08
CA LEU A 107 -8.09 -8.60 1.98
C LEU A 107 -9.27 -9.57 1.89
N ASP A 108 -9.02 -10.87 2.00
CA ASP A 108 -10.07 -11.89 1.98
C ASP A 108 -11.11 -11.64 3.08
N ASP A 109 -10.65 -11.33 4.30
CA ASP A 109 -11.51 -10.96 5.42
C ASP A 109 -12.30 -9.67 5.14
N VAL A 110 -11.66 -8.64 4.60
CA VAL A 110 -12.31 -7.36 4.21
C VAL A 110 -13.41 -7.60 3.18
N LEU A 111 -13.12 -8.35 2.11
CA LEU A 111 -14.09 -8.63 1.04
C LEU A 111 -15.25 -9.47 1.57
N GLN A 112 -14.97 -10.47 2.38
CA GLN A 112 -16.00 -11.30 3.00
C GLN A 112 -16.92 -10.48 3.93
N ASN A 113 -16.34 -9.63 4.77
CA ASN A 113 -17.09 -8.79 5.72
C ASN A 113 -17.97 -7.73 5.04
N ALA A 114 -17.65 -7.34 3.80
CA ALA A 114 -18.47 -6.47 2.96
C ALA A 114 -19.48 -7.24 2.08
N GLY A 115 -19.52 -8.57 2.16
CA GLY A 115 -20.37 -9.43 1.34
C GLY A 115 -20.00 -9.39 -0.15
N LEU A 116 -18.70 -9.34 -0.44
CA LEU A 116 -18.11 -9.36 -1.78
C LEU A 116 -17.46 -10.73 -2.08
N SER A 117 -17.21 -10.98 -3.36
CA SER A 117 -16.40 -12.13 -3.80
C SER A 117 -14.94 -11.91 -3.41
N ARG A 118 -14.24 -12.96 -2.97
CA ARG A 118 -12.79 -12.98 -2.69
C ARG A 118 -11.88 -12.92 -3.93
N LYS A 119 -12.40 -12.41 -5.05
CA LYS A 119 -11.63 -12.32 -6.30
C LYS A 119 -10.87 -11.00 -6.30
N THR A 120 -9.54 -11.07 -6.42
CA THR A 120 -8.64 -9.93 -6.32
C THR A 120 -8.21 -9.37 -7.67
N ASP A 121 -8.47 -10.08 -8.79
CA ASP A 121 -7.97 -9.74 -10.13
C ASP A 121 -8.22 -8.27 -10.53
N ARG A 122 -9.39 -7.74 -10.17
CA ARG A 122 -9.75 -6.34 -10.47
C ARG A 122 -8.99 -5.33 -9.61
N ALA A 123 -8.77 -5.67 -8.34
CA ALA A 123 -8.03 -4.83 -7.41
C ALA A 123 -6.54 -4.80 -7.80
N GLU A 124 -5.97 -5.97 -8.11
CA GLU A 124 -4.59 -6.10 -8.59
C GLU A 124 -4.37 -5.30 -9.88
N LEU A 125 -5.27 -5.43 -10.86
CA LEU A 125 -5.19 -4.66 -12.10
C LEU A 125 -5.29 -3.15 -11.87
N ALA A 126 -6.19 -2.72 -10.99
CA ALA A 126 -6.33 -1.31 -10.62
C ALA A 126 -5.07 -0.79 -9.90
N ALA A 127 -4.51 -1.56 -8.97
CA ALA A 127 -3.30 -1.23 -8.26
C ALA A 127 -2.11 -1.11 -9.22
N HIS A 128 -1.91 -2.10 -10.10
CA HIS A 128 -0.85 -2.05 -11.10
C HIS A 128 -1.00 -0.84 -12.03
N THR A 129 -2.21 -0.53 -12.49
CA THR A 129 -2.47 0.63 -13.35
C THR A 129 -2.13 1.93 -12.63
N LEU A 130 -2.61 2.09 -11.40
CA LEU A 130 -2.35 3.26 -10.55
C LEU A 130 -0.85 3.46 -10.31
N LEU A 131 -0.15 2.41 -9.87
CA LEU A 131 1.27 2.50 -9.53
C LEU A 131 2.17 2.70 -10.75
N THR A 132 1.76 2.20 -11.92
CA THR A 132 2.47 2.49 -13.17
C THR A 132 2.39 3.98 -13.51
N GLN A 133 1.22 4.61 -13.31
CA GLN A 133 1.02 6.05 -13.53
C GLN A 133 1.76 6.91 -12.50
N GLU A 134 1.89 6.40 -11.28
CA GLU A 134 2.52 7.09 -10.15
C GLU A 134 3.95 6.60 -9.85
N TRP A 135 4.59 5.94 -10.82
CA TRP A 135 5.82 5.17 -10.57
C TRP A 135 6.95 6.01 -9.98
N GLU A 136 7.14 7.24 -10.45
CA GLU A 136 8.17 8.14 -9.94
C GLU A 136 8.05 8.38 -8.42
N LYS A 137 6.81 8.47 -7.92
CA LYS A 137 6.56 8.63 -6.48
C LYS A 137 6.88 7.34 -5.73
N VAL A 138 6.46 6.19 -6.25
CA VAL A 138 6.77 4.87 -5.69
C VAL A 138 8.28 4.71 -5.56
N GLU A 139 9.02 4.98 -6.62
CA GLU A 139 10.47 4.86 -6.68
C GLU A 139 11.16 5.78 -5.67
N ARG A 140 10.72 7.05 -5.57
CA ARG A 140 11.31 8.00 -4.62
C ARG A 140 11.04 7.64 -3.17
N ILE A 141 9.84 7.17 -2.84
CA ILE A 141 9.50 6.68 -1.49
C ILE A 141 10.32 5.44 -1.17
N ALA A 142 10.36 4.46 -2.08
CA ALA A 142 11.09 3.21 -1.89
C ALA A 142 12.60 3.46 -1.69
N ALA A 143 13.20 4.31 -2.52
CA ALA A 143 14.62 4.65 -2.42
C ALA A 143 14.95 5.27 -1.06
N LEU A 144 14.16 6.25 -0.61
CA LEU A 144 14.41 6.93 0.66
C LEU A 144 14.17 6.01 1.86
N ALA A 145 13.09 5.21 1.83
CA ALA A 145 12.80 4.23 2.88
C ALA A 145 13.91 3.19 2.97
N PHE A 146 14.40 2.68 1.83
CA PHE A 146 15.48 1.70 1.79
C PHE A 146 16.81 2.28 2.34
N GLU A 147 17.15 3.51 1.95
CA GLU A 147 18.35 4.20 2.43
C GLU A 147 18.35 4.37 3.96
N LYS A 148 17.18 4.72 4.52
CA LYS A 148 17.02 5.00 5.95
C LYS A 148 16.64 3.78 6.79
N GLY A 149 16.29 2.65 6.15
CA GLY A 149 15.74 1.46 6.80
C GLY A 149 14.28 1.63 7.29
N GLY A 150 13.60 2.67 6.83
CA GLY A 150 12.27 3.08 7.27
C GLY A 150 12.08 4.60 7.16
N LEU A 151 10.85 5.06 7.37
CA LEU A 151 10.49 6.48 7.41
C LEU A 151 9.59 6.74 8.61
N SER A 152 9.91 7.73 9.43
CA SER A 152 8.97 8.19 10.46
C SER A 152 7.74 8.85 9.83
N SER A 153 6.63 8.95 10.57
CA SER A 153 5.42 9.64 10.09
C SER A 153 5.72 11.05 9.60
N ALA A 154 6.57 11.81 10.31
CA ALA A 154 6.92 13.18 9.93
C ALA A 154 7.71 13.24 8.61
N GLN A 155 8.66 12.30 8.42
CA GLN A 155 9.43 12.21 7.17
C GLN A 155 8.55 11.81 6.00
N LEU A 156 7.60 10.89 6.25
CA LEU A 156 6.65 10.47 5.25
C LEU A 156 5.71 11.62 4.85
N ASP A 157 5.19 12.37 5.82
CA ASP A 157 4.34 13.53 5.55
C ASP A 157 5.08 14.62 4.77
N GLU A 158 6.33 14.92 5.14
CA GLU A 158 7.18 15.87 4.39
C GLU A 158 7.37 15.41 2.94
N LEU A 159 7.78 14.17 2.74
CA LEU A 159 7.99 13.62 1.40
C LEU A 159 6.72 13.64 0.57
N ILE A 160 5.58 13.27 1.16
CA ILE A 160 4.28 13.25 0.49
C ILE A 160 3.85 14.65 0.07
N ASN A 161 4.07 15.67 0.91
CA ASN A 161 3.78 17.06 0.56
C ASN A 161 4.65 17.57 -0.60
N GLU A 162 5.88 17.06 -0.74
CA GLU A 162 6.76 17.42 -1.85
C GLU A 162 6.40 16.76 -3.17
N ILE A 163 5.85 15.54 -3.14
CA ILE A 163 5.74 14.70 -4.35
C ILE A 163 4.30 14.39 -4.76
N LEU A 164 3.31 14.48 -3.88
CA LEU A 164 1.92 14.09 -4.16
C LEU A 164 0.92 15.26 -4.24
N LEU A 165 1.36 16.48 -3.90
CA LEU A 165 0.64 17.74 -4.09
C LEU A 165 1.13 18.45 -5.36
#